data_AF-A0A2T7PV87-F1
#
_entry.id   AF-A0A2T7PV87-F1
#
_cell.length_a   1.000
_cell.length_b   1.000
_cell.length_c   1.000
_cell.angle_alpha   90.00
_cell.angle_beta   90.00
_cell.angle_gamma   90.00
#
_symmetry.space_group_name_H-M   'P 1'
#
loop_
_entity.id
_entity.type
_entity.pdbx_description
1 polymer ?
#
loop_
_entity_poly.entity_id
_entity_poly.type
_entity_poly.pdbx_seq_one_letter_code
_entity_poly.pdbx_strand_id
1 'polypeptide(L)'
;MSTTAPDYLQEIVPPYQPSRSLHSGSQSRFCLPAVTDTNKKRTGARAFKHAAPKLWNALPSSLSTITSPTTFRKRLKTHLFLSNQS
;
A
#
# COMPACT_ATOMS: atom_id res chain seq x y z
N MET A 1 3.55 3.54 -23.60
CA MET A 1 4.44 2.64 -22.84
C MET A 1 4.58 3.20 -21.42
N SER A 2 3.56 3.01 -20.57
CA SER A 2 3.52 3.56 -19.21
C SER A 2 3.90 2.46 -18.21
N THR A 3 5.10 2.53 -17.65
CA THR A 3 5.54 1.62 -16.59
C THR A 3 4.81 1.97 -15.30
N THR A 4 4.09 1.01 -14.73
CA THR A 4 3.21 1.20 -13.55
C THR A 4 4.00 1.18 -12.22
N ALA A 5 5.28 0.79 -12.27
CA ALA A 5 6.21 0.88 -11.15
C ALA A 5 7.68 0.88 -11.65
N PRO A 6 8.63 1.44 -10.86
CA PRO A 6 10.06 1.30 -11.07
C PRO A 6 10.53 -0.16 -11.20
N ASP A 7 11.55 -0.41 -12.02
CA ASP A 7 12.02 -1.77 -12.36
C ASP A 7 12.41 -2.61 -11.14
N TYR A 8 13.08 -2.00 -10.16
CA TYR A 8 13.47 -2.68 -8.92
C TYR A 8 12.28 -3.19 -8.08
N LEU A 9 11.08 -2.63 -8.26
CA LEU A 9 9.87 -3.09 -7.57
C LEU A 9 9.17 -4.22 -8.31
N GLN A 10 9.34 -4.32 -9.63
CA GLN A 10 8.75 -5.39 -10.44
C GLN A 10 9.44 -6.74 -10.19
N GLU A 11 10.72 -6.73 -9.83
CA GLU A 11 11.47 -7.95 -9.48
C GLU A 11 11.08 -8.50 -8.09
N ILE A 12 10.65 -7.63 -7.18
CA ILE A 12 10.38 -7.98 -5.78
C ILE A 12 8.91 -8.35 -5.57
N VAL A 13 8.01 -7.72 -6.34
CA VAL A 13 6.56 -7.87 -6.15
C VAL A 13 5.91 -8.26 -7.48
N PRO A 14 5.33 -9.48 -7.58
CA PRO A 14 4.61 -9.85 -8.78
C PRO A 14 3.41 -8.91 -8.99
N PRO A 15 3.13 -8.51 -10.24
CA PRO A 15 2.03 -7.61 -10.53
C PRO A 15 0.70 -8.23 -10.11
N TYR A 16 -0.19 -7.40 -9.53
CA TYR A 16 -1.51 -7.84 -9.11
C TYR A 16 -2.35 -8.21 -10.33
N GLN A 17 -2.74 -9.48 -10.43
CA GLN A 17 -3.53 -10.00 -11.56
C GLN A 17 -4.88 -10.53 -11.04
N PRO A 18 -5.93 -9.70 -11.00
CA PRO A 18 -7.24 -10.15 -10.54
C PRO A 18 -7.91 -11.04 -11.60
N SER A 19 -8.52 -12.15 -11.16
CA SER A 19 -9.21 -13.13 -12.01
C SER A 19 -10.53 -12.65 -12.62
N ARG A 20 -11.04 -11.50 -12.17
CA ARG A 20 -12.24 -10.83 -12.68
C ARG A 20 -12.07 -9.33 -12.58
N SER A 21 -12.66 -8.59 -13.51
CA SER A 21 -12.82 -7.13 -13.45
C SER A 21 -13.65 -6.74 -12.23
N LEU A 22 -12.97 -6.38 -11.14
CA LEU A 22 -13.57 -5.86 -9.91
C LEU A 22 -13.44 -4.33 -9.89
N HIS A 23 -14.47 -3.65 -9.37
CA HIS A 23 -14.47 -2.20 -9.15
C HIS A 23 -13.37 -1.75 -8.15
N SER A 24 -12.81 -2.68 -7.37
CA SER A 24 -11.65 -2.49 -6.51
C SER A 24 -10.30 -2.69 -7.21
N GLY A 25 -10.27 -3.28 -8.41
CA GLY A 25 -9.06 -3.49 -9.20
C GLY A 25 -8.49 -2.20 -9.80
N SER A 26 -9.30 -1.15 -9.90
CA SER A 26 -8.86 0.20 -10.26
C SER A 26 -8.30 0.99 -9.07
N GLN A 27 -8.36 0.44 -7.85
CA GLN A 27 -7.84 1.08 -6.65
C GLN A 27 -6.42 0.58 -6.41
N SER A 28 -5.46 1.50 -6.31
CA SER A 28 -4.02 1.21 -6.09
C SER A 28 -3.78 0.61 -4.69
N ARG A 29 -4.17 -0.66 -4.51
CA ARG A 29 -4.03 -1.43 -3.29
C ARG A 29 -2.96 -2.49 -3.45
N PHE A 30 -2.16 -2.66 -2.41
CA PHE A 30 -1.16 -3.72 -2.35
C PHE A 30 -1.78 -5.01 -1.80
N CYS A 31 -1.34 -6.15 -2.32
CA CYS A 31 -1.66 -7.45 -1.72
C CYS A 31 -1.06 -7.53 -0.32
N LEU A 32 -1.88 -7.92 0.66
CA LEU A 32 -1.38 -8.22 2.00
C LEU A 32 -0.71 -9.61 1.97
N PRO A 33 0.54 -9.75 2.40
CA PRO A 33 1.17 -11.06 2.52
C PRO A 33 0.47 -11.89 3.60
N ALA A 34 0.34 -13.20 3.38
CA ALA A 34 -0.36 -14.08 4.30
C ALA A 34 0.38 -14.11 5.63
N VAL A 35 -0.35 -14.06 6.76
CA VAL A 35 0.26 -14.05 8.11
C VAL A 35 1.10 -15.32 8.35
N THR A 36 0.79 -16.40 7.62
CA THR A 36 1.53 -17.67 7.58
C THR A 36 2.92 -17.58 6.93
N ASP A 37 3.20 -16.55 6.12
CA ASP A 37 4.53 -16.29 5.53
C ASP A 37 5.56 -15.76 6.55
N THR A 38 5.19 -15.81 7.84
CA THR A 38 6.07 -15.43 8.94
C THR A 38 6.13 -16.54 9.98
N ASN A 39 7.32 -17.16 10.08
CA ASN A 39 7.61 -18.21 11.05
C ASN A 39 7.43 -17.70 12.51
N LYS A 40 7.45 -16.37 12.72
CA LYS A 40 7.10 -15.70 13.99
C LYS A 40 5.82 -14.88 13.85
N LYS A 41 4.67 -15.45 14.20
CA LYS A 41 3.33 -14.81 14.12
C LYS A 41 3.27 -13.37 14.70
N ARG A 42 4.01 -13.09 15.78
CA ARG A 42 3.99 -11.76 16.44
C ARG A 42 5.00 -10.76 15.86
N THR A 43 6.24 -11.20 15.61
CA THR A 43 7.31 -10.33 15.12
C THR A 43 7.25 -10.13 13.62
N GLY A 44 6.90 -11.19 12.88
CA GLY A 44 6.79 -11.14 11.43
C GLY A 44 5.62 -10.29 10.94
N ALA A 45 4.49 -10.29 11.65
CA ALA A 45 3.37 -9.40 11.35
C ALA A 45 3.71 -7.90 11.51
N ARG A 46 4.76 -7.57 12.29
CA ARG A 46 5.30 -6.20 12.43
C ARG A 46 6.39 -5.88 11.41
N ALA A 47 6.86 -6.86 10.64
CA ALA A 47 7.85 -6.61 9.60
C ALA A 47 7.29 -5.61 8.59
N PHE A 48 8.17 -4.77 8.04
CA PHE A 48 7.79 -3.73 7.08
C PHE A 48 6.97 -4.28 5.92
N LYS A 49 7.30 -5.50 5.42
CA LYS A 49 6.56 -6.19 4.36
C LYS A 49 5.07 -6.44 4.67
N HIS A 50 4.68 -6.57 5.93
CA HIS A 50 3.27 -6.69 6.35
C HIS A 50 2.66 -5.35 6.75
N ALA A 51 3.42 -4.53 7.48
CA ALA A 51 2.92 -3.25 7.99
C ALA A 51 2.71 -2.21 6.88
N ALA A 52 3.61 -2.15 5.90
CA ALA A 52 3.55 -1.19 4.80
C ALA A 52 2.29 -1.32 3.93
N PRO A 53 1.95 -2.50 3.36
CA PRO A 53 0.76 -2.62 2.53
C PRO A 53 -0.52 -2.44 3.36
N LYS A 54 -0.52 -2.83 4.65
CA LYS A 54 -1.64 -2.58 5.57
C LYS A 54 -1.89 -1.09 5.78
N LEU A 55 -0.84 -0.32 6.09
CA LEU A 55 -0.95 1.13 6.29
C LEU A 55 -1.33 1.84 5.00
N TRP A 56 -0.76 1.44 3.86
CA TRP A 56 -1.08 2.02 2.56
C TRP A 56 -2.55 1.79 2.17
N ASN A 57 -3.06 0.57 2.36
CA ASN A 57 -4.44 0.22 2.05
C ASN A 57 -5.47 0.92 2.96
N ALA A 58 -5.05 1.39 4.13
CA ALA A 58 -5.89 2.17 5.05
C ALA A 58 -5.97 3.66 4.68
N LEU A 59 -5.16 4.14 3.73
CA LEU A 59 -5.21 5.53 3.27
C LEU A 59 -6.41 5.77 2.34
N PRO A 60 -7.01 6.97 2.38
CA PRO A 60 -7.98 7.39 1.37
C PRO A 60 -7.38 7.38 -0.03
N SER A 61 -8.20 7.09 -1.04
CA SER A 61 -7.81 7.12 -2.46
C SER A 61 -7.25 8.47 -2.90
N SER A 62 -7.71 9.56 -2.30
CA SER A 62 -7.23 10.92 -2.57
C SER A 62 -5.78 11.17 -2.13
N LEU A 63 -5.23 10.34 -1.24
CA LEU A 63 -3.82 10.38 -0.84
C LEU A 63 -2.98 9.39 -1.63
N SER A 64 -3.49 8.18 -1.91
CA SER A 64 -2.73 7.14 -2.61
C SER A 64 -2.53 7.40 -4.11
N THR A 65 -3.30 8.31 -4.72
CA THR A 65 -3.14 8.74 -6.12
C THR A 65 -2.15 9.89 -6.31
N ILE A 66 -1.61 10.46 -5.23
CA ILE A 66 -0.68 11.59 -5.32
C ILE A 66 0.69 11.10 -5.79
N THR A 67 1.13 11.58 -6.96
CA THR A 67 2.43 11.25 -7.55
C THR A 67 3.58 12.09 -6.99
N SER A 68 3.30 13.31 -6.52
CA SER A 68 4.31 14.20 -5.95
C SER A 68 4.64 13.84 -4.49
N PRO A 69 5.89 13.47 -4.17
CA PRO A 69 6.26 13.07 -2.82
C PRO A 69 6.22 14.22 -1.80
N THR A 70 6.36 15.47 -2.24
CA THR A 70 6.26 16.64 -1.36
C THR A 70 4.80 16.91 -0.98
N THR A 71 3.90 16.85 -1.95
CA THR A 71 2.45 16.99 -1.73
C THR A 71 1.89 15.84 -0.91
N PHE A 72 2.32 14.61 -1.19
CA PHE A 72 1.92 13.42 -0.45
C PHE A 72 2.27 13.56 1.04
N ARG A 73 3.53 13.91 1.37
CA ARG A 73 3.99 14.10 2.75
C ARG A 73 3.17 15.18 3.49
N LYS A 74 2.89 16.30 2.84
CA LYS A 74 2.07 17.38 3.42
C LYS A 74 0.66 16.90 3.75
N ARG A 75 -0.04 16.30 2.79
CA ARG A 75 -1.43 15.85 2.98
C ARG A 75 -1.54 14.65 3.91
N LEU A 76 -0.58 13.73 3.87
CA LEU A 76 -0.50 12.61 4.81
C LEU A 76 -0.38 13.11 6.24
N LYS A 77 0.49 14.09 6.49
CA LYS A 77 0.63 14.73 7.80
C LYS A 77 -0.73 15.28 8.26
N THR A 78 -1.39 16.11 7.46
CA THR A 78 -2.71 16.67 7.78
C THR A 78 -3.75 15.58 8.10
N HIS A 79 -3.81 14.53 7.28
CA HIS A 79 -4.74 13.41 7.48
C HIS A 79 -4.51 12.69 8.81
N LEU A 80 -3.25 12.39 9.15
CA LEU A 80 -2.90 11.71 10.40
C LEU A 80 -3.15 12.57 11.64
N PHE A 81 -3.01 13.90 11.54
CA PHE A 81 -3.36 14.80 12.65
C PHE A 81 -4.88 14.83 12.89
N LEU A 82 -5.68 14.90 11.83
CA LEU A 82 -7.14 14.92 11.94
C LEU A 82 -7.70 13.57 12.42
N SER A 83 -7.13 12.45 11.96
CA SER A 83 -7.61 11.11 12.34
C SER A 83 -7.32 10.72 13.79
N ASN A 84 -6.39 11.39 14.46
CA ASN A 84 -6.01 11.12 15.86
C ASN A 84 -6.73 12.02 16.88
N GLN A 85 -7.64 12.89 16.44
CA GLN A 85 -8.45 13.76 17.31
C GLN A 85 -9.87 13.22 17.57
N SER A 86 -10.17 11.98 17.16
CA SER A 86 -11.48 11.32 17.32
C SER A 86 -11.52 10.41 18.54
#